data_AF-A0A1Y0IBF5-F1
#
_entry.id   AF-A0A1Y0IBF5-F1
#
_cell.length_a   1.000
_cell.length_b   1.000
_cell.length_c   1.000
_cell.angle_alpha   90.00
_cell.angle_beta   90.00
_cell.angle_gamma   90.00
#
_symmetry.space_group_name_H-M   'P 1'
#
loop_
_entity.id
_entity.type
_entity.pdbx_description
1 polymer ?
#
loop_
_entity_poly.entity_id
_entity_poly.type
_entity_poly.pdbx_seq_one_letter_code
_entity_poly.pdbx_strand_id
1 'polypeptide(L)'
;MIESDSVKRVEQMMDQALAQYYETGEYHYPIVPGMEEWTMTQDRTGVVIDVISIPEAIVQELSNKQLLRLTVENPNVYLANAYPFHVFVQRFSTQFNGLQVLLTRDGVVPFLLDEYLSIPIDRAASDRDHMSPFEGRNQSASYLNIRNFLLEGLLAIDETYAAAILDQRFLQNVAEKYEVKLNSPENSESRLISLEASRMIVVPTLKQAGLLPIEVKDGQERYPYELIIDDALYETLSMSNYSEDEYLLDLFTQWLAAAY
;
A
#
# COMPACT_ATOMS: atom_id res chain seq x y z
N MET A 1 33.83 -16.08 15.81
CA MET A 1 34.55 -16.07 14.52
C MET A 1 33.68 -16.47 13.32
N ILE A 2 32.49 -17.06 13.51
CA ILE A 2 31.54 -17.39 12.42
C ILE A 2 30.84 -16.13 11.87
N GLU A 3 30.77 -15.06 12.67
CA GLU A 3 30.06 -13.81 12.34
C GLU A 3 30.62 -12.98 11.17
N SER A 4 31.86 -13.26 10.72
CA SER A 4 32.52 -12.53 9.63
C SER A 4 32.10 -13.03 8.25
N ASP A 5 31.79 -14.32 8.13
CA ASP A 5 31.55 -14.94 6.82
C ASP A 5 30.12 -14.71 6.33
N SER A 6 29.14 -14.68 7.24
CA SER A 6 27.74 -14.38 6.89
C SER A 6 27.54 -12.95 6.38
N VAL A 7 28.20 -11.96 6.99
CA VAL A 7 28.11 -10.55 6.54
C VAL A 7 28.71 -10.40 5.16
N LYS A 8 29.90 -10.97 4.94
CA LYS A 8 30.55 -10.95 3.63
C LYS A 8 29.71 -11.61 2.55
N ARG A 9 28.98 -12.69 2.88
CA ARG A 9 28.06 -13.34 1.93
C ARG A 9 26.90 -12.40 1.55
N VAL A 10 26.30 -11.71 2.53
CA VAL A 10 25.24 -10.72 2.28
C VAL A 10 25.77 -9.57 1.42
N GLU A 11 26.93 -8.99 1.77
CA GLU A 11 27.58 -7.92 1.01
C GLU A 11 27.85 -8.36 -0.45
N GLN A 12 28.41 -9.56 -0.65
CA GLN A 12 28.66 -10.11 -1.99
C GLN A 12 27.38 -10.26 -2.82
N MET A 13 26.26 -10.66 -2.20
CA MET A 13 24.98 -10.78 -2.90
C MET A 13 24.41 -9.41 -3.30
N MET A 14 24.55 -8.40 -2.43
CA MET A 14 24.16 -7.02 -2.74
C MET A 14 25.03 -6.43 -3.86
N ASP A 15 26.35 -6.64 -3.81
CA ASP A 15 27.28 -6.21 -4.87
C ASP A 15 26.98 -6.87 -6.22
N GLN A 16 26.64 -8.17 -6.22
CA GLN A 16 26.22 -8.89 -7.42
C GLN A 16 24.92 -8.35 -8.00
N ALA A 17 23.92 -8.04 -7.17
CA ALA A 17 22.67 -7.43 -7.62
C ALA A 17 22.89 -6.05 -8.23
N LEU A 18 23.80 -5.26 -7.65
CA LEU A 18 24.19 -3.96 -8.18
C LEU A 18 24.93 -4.10 -9.53
N ALA A 19 25.86 -5.05 -9.64
CA ALA A 19 26.55 -5.33 -10.91
C ALA A 19 25.55 -5.76 -12.01
N GLN A 20 24.60 -6.64 -11.65
CA GLN A 20 23.54 -7.08 -12.56
C GLN A 20 22.65 -5.92 -13.03
N TYR A 21 22.38 -4.93 -12.16
CA TYR A 21 21.66 -3.72 -12.57
C TYR A 21 22.43 -2.95 -13.64
N TYR A 22 23.74 -2.76 -13.52
CA TYR A 22 24.52 -2.07 -14.55
C TYR A 22 24.59 -2.83 -15.88
N GLU A 23 24.44 -4.16 -15.85
CA GLU A 23 24.40 -4.99 -17.07
C GLU A 23 23.02 -5.00 -17.73
N THR A 24 21.94 -4.99 -16.95
CA THR A 24 20.58 -5.29 -17.42
C THR A 24 19.59 -4.12 -17.33
N GLY A 25 19.89 -3.10 -16.53
CA GLY A 25 18.97 -2.04 -16.14
C GLY A 25 17.87 -2.47 -15.15
N GLU A 26 17.89 -3.72 -14.67
CA GLU A 26 16.91 -4.24 -13.73
C GLU A 26 17.57 -4.57 -12.37
N TYR A 27 17.04 -3.96 -11.30
CA TYR A 27 17.41 -4.33 -9.94
C TYR A 27 16.37 -5.28 -9.35
N HIS A 28 16.84 -6.26 -8.58
CA HIS A 28 16.04 -7.18 -7.77
C HIS A 28 16.69 -7.33 -6.41
N TYR A 29 15.88 -7.46 -5.36
CA TYR A 29 16.39 -7.76 -4.03
C TYR A 29 17.03 -9.15 -4.03
N PRO A 30 18.34 -9.27 -3.74
CA PRO A 30 19.03 -10.55 -3.81
C PRO A 30 18.72 -11.46 -2.62
N ILE A 31 18.18 -10.89 -1.53
CA ILE A 31 17.83 -11.60 -0.30
C ILE A 31 16.37 -11.30 0.01
N VAL A 32 15.58 -12.36 0.11
CA VAL A 32 14.13 -12.30 0.35
C VAL A 32 13.72 -13.23 1.51
N PRO A 33 12.53 -13.03 2.11
CA PRO A 33 12.07 -13.87 3.20
C PRO A 33 12.04 -15.36 2.83
N GLY A 34 12.49 -16.20 3.75
CA GLY A 34 12.60 -17.66 3.55
C GLY A 34 13.98 -18.13 3.09
N MET A 35 14.90 -17.22 2.74
CA MET A 35 16.31 -17.55 2.50
C MET A 35 17.09 -17.73 3.81
N GLU A 36 18.14 -18.55 3.78
CA GLU A 36 19.05 -18.72 4.92
C GLU A 36 19.66 -17.37 5.33
N GLU A 37 20.09 -16.59 4.33
CA GLU A 37 20.70 -15.27 4.49
C GLU A 37 19.73 -14.25 5.07
N TRP A 38 18.43 -14.35 4.77
CA TRP A 38 17.42 -13.49 5.38
C TRP A 38 17.35 -13.70 6.89
N THR A 39 17.40 -14.95 7.34
CA THR A 39 17.38 -15.28 8.78
C THR A 39 18.63 -14.71 9.47
N MET A 40 19.79 -14.75 8.80
CA MET A 40 21.04 -14.16 9.30
C MET A 40 20.96 -12.64 9.49
N THR A 41 20.10 -11.96 8.73
CA THR A 41 19.94 -10.50 8.82
C THR A 41 19.07 -10.10 10.01
N GLN A 42 18.08 -10.92 10.39
CA GLN A 42 17.08 -10.56 11.42
C GLN A 42 17.69 -10.27 12.80
N ASP A 43 18.82 -10.89 13.13
CA ASP A 43 19.53 -10.66 14.39
C ASP A 43 20.31 -9.32 14.41
N ARG A 44 20.31 -8.56 13.31
CA ARG A 44 21.17 -7.38 13.11
C ARG A 44 20.41 -6.25 12.43
N THR A 45 19.86 -5.34 13.24
CA THR A 45 19.01 -4.22 12.79
C THR A 45 19.59 -3.40 11.63
N GLY A 46 20.91 -3.15 11.61
CA GLY A 46 21.56 -2.42 10.52
C GLY A 46 21.60 -3.19 9.20
N VAL A 47 21.88 -4.49 9.24
CA VAL A 47 21.98 -5.33 8.04
C VAL A 47 20.61 -5.54 7.40
N VAL A 48 19.54 -5.62 8.19
CA VAL A 48 18.17 -5.66 7.65
C VAL A 48 17.88 -4.42 6.80
N ILE A 49 18.24 -3.23 7.29
CA ILE A 49 18.01 -1.97 6.58
C ILE A 49 18.75 -1.97 5.23
N ASP A 50 20.00 -2.43 5.21
CA ASP A 50 20.80 -2.48 3.97
C ASP A 50 20.17 -3.43 2.94
N VAL A 51 19.69 -4.59 3.38
CA VAL A 51 19.10 -5.62 2.49
C VAL A 51 17.76 -5.19 1.90
N ILE A 52 16.94 -4.45 2.66
CA ILE A 52 15.63 -3.97 2.19
C ILE A 52 15.71 -2.64 1.45
N SER A 53 16.86 -1.98 1.43
CA SER A 53 17.06 -0.70 0.75
C SER A 53 17.54 -0.92 -0.68
N ILE A 54 17.21 0.02 -1.56
CA ILE A 54 17.83 0.09 -2.89
C ILE A 54 19.21 0.74 -2.72
N PRO A 55 20.28 0.25 -3.38
CA PRO A 55 21.59 0.89 -3.29
C PRO A 55 21.53 2.38 -3.66
N GLU A 56 22.16 3.23 -2.85
CA GLU A 56 22.17 4.69 -3.06
C GLU A 56 22.70 5.07 -4.44
N ALA A 57 23.63 4.28 -4.98
CA ALA A 57 24.21 4.46 -6.30
C ALA A 57 23.17 4.45 -7.44
N ILE A 58 22.04 3.77 -7.27
CA ILE A 58 21.06 3.56 -8.36
C ILE A 58 19.66 4.11 -8.05
N VAL A 59 19.32 4.32 -6.77
CA VAL A 59 17.94 4.69 -6.38
C VAL A 59 17.42 5.96 -7.07
N GLN A 60 18.32 6.92 -7.32
CA GLN A 60 17.97 8.16 -8.01
C GLN A 60 17.81 7.98 -9.54
N GLU A 61 18.43 6.95 -10.11
CA GLU A 61 18.43 6.67 -11.56
C GLU A 61 17.19 5.87 -12.00
N LEU A 62 16.55 5.16 -11.07
CA LEU A 62 15.37 4.35 -11.35
C LEU A 62 14.17 5.20 -11.78
N SER A 63 13.39 4.75 -12.74
CA SER A 63 12.11 5.38 -13.12
C SER A 63 11.04 5.22 -12.01
N ASN A 64 9.99 6.04 -12.04
CA ASN A 64 8.86 5.89 -11.10
C ASN A 64 8.25 4.49 -11.13
N LYS A 65 8.16 3.90 -12.33
CA LYS A 65 7.68 2.54 -12.52
C LYS A 65 8.57 1.49 -11.86
N GLN A 66 9.90 1.63 -11.99
CA GLN A 66 10.85 0.75 -11.32
C GLN A 66 10.80 0.91 -9.80
N LEU A 67 10.70 2.14 -9.29
CA LEU A 67 10.55 2.41 -7.86
C LEU A 67 9.26 1.79 -7.32
N LEU A 68 8.11 2.00 -7.97
CA LEU A 68 6.85 1.40 -7.55
C LEU A 68 6.92 -0.14 -7.57
N ARG A 69 7.49 -0.74 -8.62
CA ARG A 69 7.73 -2.20 -8.68
C ARG A 69 8.55 -2.68 -7.48
N LEU A 70 9.67 -2.02 -7.20
CA LEU A 70 10.55 -2.36 -6.08
C LEU A 70 9.93 -2.07 -4.71
N THR A 71 8.97 -1.14 -4.62
CA THR A 71 8.15 -0.95 -3.42
C THR A 71 7.25 -2.16 -3.18
N VAL A 72 6.61 -2.70 -4.23
CA VAL A 72 5.74 -3.89 -4.14
C VAL A 72 6.55 -5.17 -3.88
N GLU A 73 7.72 -5.29 -4.50
CA GLU A 73 8.65 -6.42 -4.35
C GLU A 73 9.53 -6.33 -3.09
N ASN A 74 9.41 -5.25 -2.30
CA ASN A 74 10.27 -5.04 -1.15
C ASN A 74 10.10 -6.18 -0.14
N PRO A 75 11.21 -6.75 0.38
CA PRO A 75 11.15 -7.84 1.34
C PRO A 75 10.29 -7.54 2.56
N ASN A 76 10.14 -6.29 3.02
CA ASN A 76 9.35 -5.94 4.20
C ASN A 76 7.86 -5.73 3.95
N VAL A 77 7.37 -5.84 2.71
CA VAL A 77 5.95 -5.63 2.41
C VAL A 77 5.04 -6.62 3.14
N TYR A 78 5.51 -7.84 3.43
CA TYR A 78 4.72 -8.81 4.21
C TYR A 78 4.38 -8.32 5.62
N LEU A 79 5.11 -7.32 6.15
CA LEU A 79 4.81 -6.71 7.45
C LEU A 79 3.49 -5.93 7.44
N ALA A 80 2.89 -5.69 6.27
CA ALA A 80 1.52 -5.18 6.17
C ALA A 80 0.50 -6.06 6.91
N ASN A 81 0.77 -7.37 7.06
CA ASN A 81 -0.07 -8.28 7.86
C ASN A 81 0.18 -8.18 9.38
N ALA A 82 1.29 -7.56 9.80
CA ALA A 82 1.70 -7.52 11.20
C ALA A 82 1.30 -6.23 11.94
N TYR A 83 0.84 -5.22 11.20
CA TYR A 83 0.43 -3.92 11.73
C TYR A 83 -0.88 -3.49 11.10
N PRO A 84 -1.66 -2.58 11.75
CA PRO A 84 -2.70 -1.86 11.04
C PRO A 84 -2.11 -1.23 9.78
N PHE A 85 -2.79 -1.37 8.66
CA PHE A 85 -2.26 -1.04 7.34
C PHE A 85 -1.78 0.41 7.26
N HIS A 86 -2.49 1.34 7.89
CA HIS A 86 -2.08 2.73 7.95
C HIS A 86 -0.74 2.96 8.67
N VAL A 87 -0.48 2.24 9.78
CA VAL A 87 0.80 2.31 10.50
C VAL A 87 1.90 1.74 9.63
N PHE A 88 1.60 0.65 8.93
CA PHE A 88 2.53 0.06 7.98
C PHE A 88 2.90 1.06 6.87
N VAL A 89 1.93 1.70 6.20
CA VAL A 89 2.19 2.69 5.14
C VAL A 89 3.02 3.86 5.66
N GLN A 90 2.71 4.39 6.83
CA GLN A 90 3.47 5.49 7.44
C GLN A 90 4.92 5.09 7.76
N ARG A 91 5.13 3.90 8.32
CA ARG A 91 6.49 3.40 8.60
C ARG A 91 7.23 3.07 7.32
N PHE A 92 6.56 2.46 6.36
CA PHE A 92 7.18 2.01 5.13
C PHE A 92 7.62 3.20 4.27
N SER A 93 6.79 4.24 4.15
CA SER A 93 7.14 5.49 3.48
C SER A 93 8.29 6.26 4.14
N THR A 94 8.50 6.10 5.46
CA THR A 94 9.57 6.77 6.20
C THR A 94 10.85 5.93 6.32
N GLN A 95 10.81 4.61 6.11
CA GLN A 95 11.98 3.73 6.27
C GLN A 95 12.55 3.23 4.94
N PHE A 96 11.71 3.04 3.91
CA PHE A 96 12.18 2.53 2.63
C PHE A 96 12.60 3.65 1.69
N ASN A 97 13.89 3.71 1.37
CA ASN A 97 14.48 4.78 0.57
C ASN A 97 13.88 4.88 -0.85
N GLY A 98 13.53 3.76 -1.49
CA GLY A 98 12.89 3.77 -2.81
C GLY A 98 11.54 4.48 -2.81
N LEU A 99 10.75 4.30 -1.76
CA LEU A 99 9.46 4.97 -1.63
C LEU A 99 9.61 6.45 -1.27
N GLN A 100 10.58 6.81 -0.42
CA GLN A 100 10.91 8.22 -0.17
C GLN A 100 11.28 8.95 -1.46
N VAL A 101 12.13 8.34 -2.29
CA VAL A 101 12.52 8.92 -3.58
C VAL A 101 11.31 9.00 -4.52
N LEU A 102 10.44 7.99 -4.56
CA LEU A 102 9.23 8.05 -5.38
C LEU A 102 8.33 9.22 -4.97
N LEU A 103 8.02 9.35 -3.68
CA LEU A 103 7.07 10.33 -3.15
C LEU A 103 7.56 11.78 -3.24
N THR A 104 8.87 12.00 -3.41
CA THR A 104 9.46 13.35 -3.53
C THR A 104 9.61 13.82 -4.98
N ARG A 105 9.26 13.00 -5.97
CA ARG A 105 9.40 13.35 -7.39
C ARG A 105 8.24 14.19 -7.90
N ASP A 106 8.58 15.15 -8.75
CA ASP A 106 7.60 15.90 -9.52
C ASP A 106 6.72 14.95 -10.36
N GLY A 107 5.42 15.19 -10.34
CA GLY A 107 4.45 14.38 -11.07
C GLY A 107 4.18 12.99 -10.48
N VAL A 108 4.61 12.71 -9.24
CA VAL A 108 4.31 11.43 -8.57
C VAL A 108 2.81 11.20 -8.42
N VAL A 109 2.02 12.22 -8.06
CA VAL A 109 0.57 12.04 -7.85
C VAL A 109 -0.16 11.62 -9.13
N PRO A 110 -0.02 12.33 -10.28
CA PRO A 110 -0.59 11.84 -11.56
C PRO A 110 -0.13 10.43 -11.90
N PHE A 111 1.15 10.10 -11.68
CA PHE A 111 1.67 8.76 -11.92
C PHE A 111 0.97 7.70 -11.05
N LEU A 112 0.83 7.93 -9.74
CA LEU A 112 0.17 6.98 -8.83
C LEU A 112 -1.33 6.82 -9.18
N LEU A 113 -2.00 7.91 -9.55
CA LEU A 113 -3.38 7.88 -10.01
C LEU A 113 -3.54 7.03 -11.27
N ASP A 114 -2.69 7.24 -12.28
CA ASP A 114 -2.72 6.47 -13.53
C ASP A 114 -2.45 4.98 -13.25
N GLU A 115 -1.48 4.66 -12.39
CA GLU A 115 -1.15 3.27 -12.01
C GLU A 115 -2.29 2.59 -11.23
N TYR A 116 -3.05 3.34 -10.43
CA TYR A 116 -4.22 2.83 -9.71
C TYR A 116 -5.42 2.61 -10.63
N LEU A 117 -5.73 3.61 -11.47
CA LEU A 117 -6.82 3.56 -12.45
C LEU A 117 -6.60 2.50 -13.53
N SER A 118 -5.34 2.11 -13.78
CA SER A 118 -5.03 1.01 -14.70
C SER A 118 -5.37 -0.37 -14.13
N ILE A 119 -5.71 -0.50 -12.84
CA ILE A 119 -6.09 -1.76 -12.21
C ILE A 119 -7.58 -2.00 -12.44
N PRO A 120 -7.97 -3.09 -13.13
CA PRO A 120 -9.38 -3.44 -13.32
C PRO A 120 -10.12 -3.63 -11.99
N ILE A 121 -11.38 -3.22 -11.96
CA ILE A 121 -12.26 -3.28 -10.77
C ILE A 121 -12.46 -4.74 -10.31
N ASP A 122 -12.70 -5.65 -11.24
CA ASP A 122 -12.93 -7.08 -10.98
C ASP A 122 -11.68 -7.81 -10.45
N ARG A 123 -10.49 -7.33 -10.82
CA ARG A 123 -9.21 -7.85 -10.33
C ARG A 123 -8.88 -7.42 -8.89
N ALA A 124 -9.67 -6.52 -8.30
CA ALA A 124 -9.49 -6.14 -6.90
C ALA A 124 -9.95 -7.23 -5.91
N ALA A 125 -10.68 -8.25 -6.37
CA ALA A 125 -11.18 -9.35 -5.53
C ALA A 125 -10.70 -10.76 -5.92
N SER A 126 -10.01 -10.94 -7.05
CA SER A 126 -9.75 -12.29 -7.57
C SER A 126 -8.29 -12.73 -7.38
N ASP A 127 -8.06 -13.71 -6.50
CA ASP A 127 -6.81 -14.47 -6.43
C ASP A 127 -6.64 -15.49 -7.57
N ARG A 128 -7.59 -15.51 -8.51
CA ARG A 128 -7.70 -16.57 -9.52
C ARG A 128 -7.04 -16.18 -10.84
N ASP A 129 -5.81 -16.68 -10.97
CA ASP A 129 -5.29 -17.33 -12.17
C ASP A 129 -5.26 -16.47 -13.46
N HIS A 130 -4.66 -15.28 -13.41
CA HIS A 130 -4.43 -14.47 -14.61
C HIS A 130 -3.00 -13.92 -14.72
N MET A 131 -2.30 -14.41 -15.75
CA MET A 131 -1.03 -13.87 -16.23
C MET A 131 -1.22 -12.43 -16.73
N SER A 132 -0.49 -11.49 -16.13
CA SER A 132 -0.38 -10.12 -16.62
C SER A 132 0.39 -10.10 -17.96
N PRO A 133 -0.02 -9.28 -18.96
CA PRO A 133 0.69 -9.14 -20.23
C PRO A 133 1.95 -8.26 -20.13
N PHE A 134 2.30 -7.77 -18.94
CA PHE A 134 3.58 -7.12 -18.71
C PHE A 134 4.72 -8.15 -18.64
N GLU A 135 5.29 -8.42 -19.82
CA GLU A 135 6.66 -8.86 -20.08
C GLU A 135 7.22 -9.94 -19.14
N GLY A 136 6.90 -11.20 -19.45
CA GLY A 136 7.78 -12.34 -19.20
C GLY A 136 7.80 -12.91 -17.78
N ARG A 137 7.14 -12.31 -16.79
CA ARG A 137 7.02 -12.87 -15.44
C ARG A 137 5.54 -12.99 -15.06
N ASN A 138 5.13 -14.20 -14.69
CA ASN A 138 3.81 -14.46 -14.10
C ASN A 138 3.68 -13.65 -12.80
N GLN A 139 3.09 -12.46 -12.86
CA GLN A 139 2.74 -11.71 -11.67
C GLN A 139 1.69 -12.53 -10.91
N SER A 140 2.03 -12.97 -9.70
CA SER A 140 1.11 -13.72 -8.86
C SER A 140 -0.06 -12.82 -8.45
N ALA A 141 -1.22 -13.40 -8.15
CA ALA A 141 -2.35 -12.62 -7.65
C ALA A 141 -1.99 -11.83 -6.37
N SER A 142 -1.14 -12.41 -5.53
CA SER A 142 -0.55 -11.75 -4.37
C SER A 142 0.17 -10.43 -4.74
N TYR A 143 0.95 -10.39 -5.83
CA TYR A 143 1.61 -9.16 -6.28
C TYR A 143 0.60 -8.07 -6.65
N LEU A 144 -0.47 -8.43 -7.36
CA LEU A 144 -1.50 -7.46 -7.77
C LEU A 144 -2.29 -6.93 -6.58
N ASN A 145 -2.64 -7.79 -5.62
CA ASN A 145 -3.32 -7.39 -4.40
C ASN A 145 -2.46 -6.42 -3.58
N ILE A 146 -1.18 -6.77 -3.40
CA ILE A 146 -0.20 -5.93 -2.73
C ILE A 146 -0.08 -4.58 -3.43
N ARG A 147 0.12 -4.57 -4.75
CA ARG A 147 0.22 -3.34 -5.52
C ARG A 147 -1.04 -2.48 -5.35
N ASN A 148 -2.23 -3.08 -5.35
CA ASN A 148 -3.48 -2.36 -5.24
C ASN A 148 -3.64 -1.68 -3.87
N PHE A 149 -3.50 -2.42 -2.76
CA PHE A 149 -3.63 -1.81 -1.44
C PHE A 149 -2.50 -0.80 -1.16
N LEU A 150 -1.29 -1.04 -1.66
CA LEU A 150 -0.18 -0.10 -1.52
C LEU A 150 -0.50 1.21 -2.24
N LEU A 151 -1.01 1.17 -3.48
CA LEU A 151 -1.38 2.39 -4.21
C LEU A 151 -2.46 3.19 -3.47
N GLU A 152 -3.46 2.54 -2.89
CA GLU A 152 -4.46 3.22 -2.05
C GLU A 152 -3.82 3.86 -0.81
N GLY A 153 -2.97 3.12 -0.11
CA GLY A 153 -2.21 3.63 1.03
C GLY A 153 -1.34 4.84 0.65
N LEU A 154 -0.64 4.77 -0.48
CA LEU A 154 0.21 5.86 -0.97
C LEU A 154 -0.59 7.09 -1.42
N LEU A 155 -1.78 6.90 -1.99
CA LEU A 155 -2.71 7.98 -2.36
C LEU A 155 -3.47 8.55 -1.15
N ALA A 156 -3.37 7.92 0.02
CA ALA A 156 -3.95 8.38 1.27
C ALA A 156 -2.96 9.13 2.19
N ILE A 157 -1.71 9.34 1.75
CA ILE A 157 -0.71 10.14 2.48
C ILE A 157 -1.01 11.63 2.26
N ASP A 158 -0.93 12.48 3.29
CA ASP A 158 -1.40 13.87 3.30
C ASP A 158 -1.23 14.66 1.99
N GLU A 159 -0.01 14.75 1.45
CA GLU A 159 0.28 15.52 0.24
C GLU A 159 -0.32 14.90 -1.04
N THR A 160 -0.29 13.57 -1.15
CA THR A 160 -0.84 12.86 -2.31
C THR A 160 -2.37 12.84 -2.25
N TYR A 161 -2.93 12.67 -1.06
CA TYR A 161 -4.36 12.64 -0.77
C TYR A 161 -5.06 13.94 -1.20
N ALA A 162 -4.53 15.09 -0.78
CA ALA A 162 -5.12 16.39 -1.08
C ALA A 162 -5.28 16.63 -2.60
N ALA A 163 -4.34 16.12 -3.41
CA ALA A 163 -4.42 16.20 -4.86
C ALA A 163 -5.27 15.07 -5.47
N ALA A 164 -5.20 13.85 -4.93
CA ALA A 164 -5.93 12.69 -5.44
C ALA A 164 -7.45 12.84 -5.35
N ILE A 165 -7.98 13.37 -4.24
CA ILE A 165 -9.43 13.52 -4.04
C ILE A 165 -10.10 14.55 -4.97
N LEU A 166 -9.32 15.31 -5.73
CA LEU A 166 -9.84 16.20 -6.77
C LEU A 166 -10.16 15.47 -8.07
N ASP A 167 -9.68 14.23 -8.25
CA ASP A 167 -9.99 13.41 -9.43
C ASP A 167 -11.25 12.56 -9.20
N GLN A 168 -12.35 12.93 -9.85
CA GLN A 168 -13.63 12.21 -9.76
C GLN A 168 -13.50 10.73 -10.17
N ARG A 169 -12.68 10.43 -11.19
CA ARG A 169 -12.51 9.05 -11.70
C ARG A 169 -11.86 8.19 -10.64
N PHE A 170 -10.89 8.75 -9.92
CA PHE A 170 -10.26 8.08 -8.80
C PHE A 170 -11.27 7.72 -7.71
N LEU A 171 -12.07 8.69 -7.25
CA LEU A 171 -13.04 8.43 -6.19
C LEU A 171 -14.13 7.41 -6.58
N GLN A 172 -14.61 7.47 -7.83
CA GLN A 172 -15.53 6.47 -8.37
C GLN A 172 -14.89 5.07 -8.36
N ASN A 173 -13.64 4.98 -8.80
CA ASN A 173 -12.94 3.70 -8.85
C ASN A 173 -12.63 3.14 -7.44
N VAL A 174 -12.39 4.01 -6.46
CA VAL A 174 -12.28 3.63 -5.04
C VAL A 174 -13.60 3.03 -4.55
N ALA A 175 -14.75 3.67 -4.82
CA ALA A 175 -16.06 3.16 -4.41
C ALA A 175 -16.35 1.78 -5.01
N GLU A 176 -16.15 1.63 -6.33
CA GLU A 176 -16.38 0.37 -7.05
C GLU A 176 -15.46 -0.75 -6.54
N LYS A 177 -14.16 -0.48 -6.35
CA LYS A 177 -13.21 -1.46 -5.80
C LYS A 177 -13.55 -1.80 -4.35
N TYR A 178 -14.01 -0.84 -3.55
CA TYR A 178 -14.41 -1.08 -2.17
C TYR A 178 -15.64 -2.00 -2.09
N GLU A 179 -16.66 -1.77 -2.93
CA GLU A 179 -17.81 -2.66 -3.07
C GLU A 179 -17.40 -4.09 -3.45
N VAL A 180 -16.49 -4.23 -4.42
CA VAL A 180 -15.97 -5.54 -4.84
C VAL A 180 -15.23 -6.26 -3.72
N LYS A 181 -14.39 -5.55 -2.94
CA LYS A 181 -13.70 -6.13 -1.77
C LYS A 181 -14.68 -6.54 -0.67
N LEU A 182 -15.74 -5.76 -0.47
CA LEU A 182 -16.78 -6.06 0.53
C LEU A 182 -17.55 -7.32 0.18
N ASN A 183 -17.92 -7.48 -1.09
CA ASN A 183 -18.68 -8.63 -1.58
C ASN A 183 -17.80 -9.85 -1.91
N SER A 184 -16.47 -9.74 -1.78
CA SER A 184 -15.59 -10.88 -1.98
C SER A 184 -15.86 -11.97 -0.92
N PRO A 185 -16.11 -13.23 -1.33
CA PRO A 185 -16.43 -14.32 -0.41
C PRO A 185 -15.23 -14.76 0.44
N GLU A 186 -14.03 -14.24 0.18
CA GLU A 186 -12.80 -14.64 0.85
C GLU A 186 -12.63 -13.92 2.19
N ASN A 187 -12.80 -14.62 3.30
CA ASN A 187 -12.45 -14.10 4.62
C ASN A 187 -10.95 -14.29 4.91
N SER A 188 -10.09 -13.69 4.08
CA SER A 188 -8.63 -13.75 4.20
C SER A 188 -8.06 -12.48 4.86
N GLU A 189 -6.88 -12.59 5.48
CA GLU A 189 -6.14 -11.43 6.02
C GLU A 189 -5.90 -10.37 4.93
N SER A 190 -5.65 -10.81 3.68
CA SER A 190 -5.49 -9.92 2.53
C SER A 190 -6.75 -9.09 2.24
N ARG A 191 -7.95 -9.63 2.46
CA ARG A 191 -9.20 -8.86 2.31
C ARG A 191 -9.28 -7.75 3.35
N LEU A 192 -8.93 -8.04 4.60
CA LEU A 192 -8.97 -7.05 5.69
C LEU A 192 -8.04 -5.87 5.39
N ILE A 193 -6.81 -6.14 4.95
CA ILE A 193 -5.86 -5.10 4.56
C ILE A 193 -6.39 -4.28 3.37
N SER A 194 -6.97 -4.94 2.38
CA SER A 194 -7.53 -4.28 1.20
C SER A 194 -8.72 -3.38 1.54
N LEU A 195 -9.56 -3.78 2.50
CA LEU A 195 -10.64 -2.95 3.04
C LEU A 195 -10.07 -1.77 3.84
N GLU A 196 -9.08 -2.01 4.70
CA GLU A 196 -8.41 -0.94 5.47
C GLU A 196 -7.78 0.11 4.54
N ALA A 197 -7.14 -0.31 3.46
CA ALA A 197 -6.60 0.58 2.44
C ALA A 197 -7.69 1.47 1.79
N SER A 198 -8.88 0.92 1.56
CA SER A 198 -10.02 1.71 1.03
C SER A 198 -10.54 2.70 2.07
N ARG A 199 -10.63 2.28 3.34
CA ARG A 199 -11.02 3.14 4.47
C ARG A 199 -10.08 4.34 4.62
N MET A 200 -8.79 4.17 4.35
CA MET A 200 -7.82 5.27 4.40
C MET A 200 -8.14 6.42 3.43
N ILE A 201 -8.89 6.17 2.36
CA ILE A 201 -9.36 7.20 1.43
C ILE A 201 -10.78 7.65 1.81
N VAL A 202 -11.68 6.70 2.05
CA VAL A 202 -13.11 6.96 2.25
C VAL A 202 -13.37 7.76 3.53
N VAL A 203 -12.79 7.36 4.66
CA VAL A 203 -13.07 8.00 5.96
C VAL A 203 -12.63 9.47 5.99
N PRO A 204 -11.38 9.83 5.61
CA PRO A 204 -10.99 11.24 5.56
C PRO A 204 -11.84 12.06 4.58
N THR A 205 -12.27 11.46 3.46
CA THR A 205 -13.09 12.17 2.46
C THR A 205 -14.47 12.50 3.01
N LEU A 206 -15.10 11.55 3.68
CA LEU A 206 -16.40 11.77 4.33
C LEU A 206 -16.30 12.76 5.51
N LYS A 207 -15.20 12.74 6.27
CA LYS A 207 -14.92 13.75 7.31
C LYS A 207 -14.77 15.15 6.71
N GLN A 208 -14.01 15.29 5.62
CA GLN A 208 -13.85 16.56 4.91
C GLN A 208 -15.16 17.08 4.31
N ALA A 209 -16.06 16.17 3.90
CA ALA A 209 -17.41 16.49 3.44
C ALA A 209 -18.39 16.84 4.59
N GLY A 210 -17.99 16.70 5.86
CA GLY A 210 -18.85 16.94 7.02
C GLY A 210 -19.91 15.86 7.26
N LEU A 211 -19.74 14.68 6.66
CA LEU A 211 -20.66 13.54 6.77
C LEU A 211 -20.27 12.57 7.90
N LEU A 212 -19.03 12.64 8.37
CA LEU A 212 -18.56 11.93 9.56
C LEU A 212 -18.03 12.91 10.60
N PRO A 213 -18.15 12.59 11.89
CA PRO A 213 -17.60 13.43 12.95
C PRO A 213 -16.08 13.49 12.87
N ILE A 214 -15.54 14.68 13.17
CA ILE A 214 -14.10 14.98 13.20
C ILE A 214 -13.55 14.91 14.65
N GLU A 215 -14.42 14.86 15.67
CA GLU A 215 -14.06 15.27 17.02
C GLU A 215 -13.07 14.37 17.81
N VAL A 216 -12.10 15.08 18.37
CA VAL A 216 -11.08 14.72 19.34
C VAL A 216 -11.70 14.64 20.73
N LYS A 217 -12.55 13.64 21.01
CA LYS A 217 -12.93 13.35 22.40
C LYS A 217 -11.64 13.01 23.17
N ASP A 218 -11.28 13.82 24.15
CA ASP A 218 -10.15 13.66 25.09
C ASP A 218 -8.80 14.32 24.71
N GLY A 219 -8.75 15.18 23.70
CA GLY A 219 -7.51 15.92 23.36
C GLY A 219 -6.37 15.05 22.81
N GLN A 220 -6.64 13.77 22.54
CA GLN A 220 -5.74 12.91 21.77
C GLN A 220 -6.13 12.97 20.30
N GLU A 221 -5.20 13.45 19.46
CA GLU A 221 -5.32 13.35 18.02
C GLU A 221 -5.56 11.88 17.65
N ARG A 222 -6.76 11.57 17.16
CA ARG A 222 -7.05 10.30 16.51
C ARG A 222 -6.57 10.37 15.07
N TYR A 223 -6.18 9.23 14.53
CA TYR A 223 -5.73 9.19 13.16
C TYR A 223 -6.86 9.57 12.17
N PRO A 224 -6.54 10.21 11.04
CA PRO A 224 -7.54 10.74 10.11
C PRO A 224 -8.49 9.65 9.55
N TYR A 225 -8.02 8.41 9.44
CA TYR A 225 -8.76 7.26 8.93
C TYR A 225 -9.55 6.45 9.98
N GLU A 226 -9.46 6.79 11.27
CA GLU A 226 -10.27 6.10 12.28
C GLU A 226 -11.74 6.51 12.17
N LEU A 227 -12.62 5.51 12.07
CA LEU A 227 -14.07 5.70 12.19
C LEU A 227 -14.41 5.94 13.67
N ILE A 228 -15.03 7.07 13.95
CA ILE A 228 -15.55 7.37 15.29
C ILE A 228 -17.00 6.95 15.30
N ILE A 229 -17.31 5.92 16.08
CA ILE A 229 -18.68 5.50 16.34
C ILE A 229 -19.17 6.29 17.55
N ASP A 230 -19.91 7.35 17.29
CA ASP A 230 -20.70 8.02 18.32
C ASP A 230 -22.01 7.26 18.57
N ASP A 231 -22.76 7.69 19.58
CA ASP A 231 -24.02 7.02 19.97
C ASP A 231 -25.02 6.99 18.80
N ALA A 232 -25.05 8.03 17.96
CA ALA A 232 -25.94 8.12 16.81
C ALA A 232 -25.56 7.14 15.68
N LEU A 233 -24.26 7.03 15.38
CA LEU A 233 -23.76 6.05 14.42
C LEU A 233 -23.94 4.62 14.94
N TYR A 234 -23.71 4.39 16.23
CA TYR A 234 -23.95 3.09 16.86
C TYR A 234 -25.41 2.66 16.74
N GLU A 235 -26.35 3.55 17.07
CA GLU A 235 -27.79 3.31 16.90
C GLU A 235 -28.11 2.98 15.43
N THR A 236 -27.59 3.76 14.49
CA THR A 236 -27.78 3.54 13.05
C THR A 236 -27.28 2.16 12.60
N LEU A 237 -26.06 1.78 12.97
CA LEU A 237 -25.49 0.47 12.66
C LEU A 237 -26.28 -0.66 13.31
N SER A 238 -26.72 -0.48 14.57
CA SER A 238 -27.50 -1.49 15.31
C SER A 238 -28.89 -1.75 14.71
N MET A 239 -29.50 -0.75 14.06
CA MET A 239 -30.85 -0.83 13.50
C MET A 239 -30.89 -1.33 12.06
N SER A 240 -29.80 -1.17 11.30
CA SER A 240 -29.78 -1.36 9.84
C SER A 240 -29.24 -2.72 9.39
N ASN A 241 -28.71 -3.55 10.30
CA ASN A 241 -27.93 -4.75 9.98
C ASN A 241 -26.69 -4.49 9.08
N TYR A 242 -26.30 -3.23 8.86
CA TYR A 242 -25.08 -2.91 8.12
C TYR A 242 -23.84 -3.24 8.95
N SER A 243 -22.82 -3.79 8.28
CA SER A 243 -21.45 -3.67 8.76
C SER A 243 -20.96 -2.22 8.63
N GLU A 244 -19.93 -1.86 9.40
CA GLU A 244 -19.32 -0.53 9.32
C GLU A 244 -18.88 -0.17 7.88
N ASP A 245 -18.29 -1.13 7.16
CA ASP A 245 -17.84 -0.91 5.79
C ASP A 245 -19.00 -0.69 4.81
N GLU A 246 -20.10 -1.42 4.95
CA GLU A 246 -21.30 -1.23 4.11
C GLU A 246 -21.90 0.16 4.33
N TYR A 247 -21.96 0.61 5.58
CA TYR A 247 -22.41 1.97 5.90
C TYR A 247 -21.48 3.04 5.31
N LEU A 248 -20.16 2.86 5.45
CA LEU A 248 -19.18 3.78 4.86
C LEU A 248 -19.30 3.85 3.34
N LEU A 249 -19.44 2.70 2.67
CA LEU A 249 -19.59 2.65 1.22
C LEU A 249 -20.88 3.32 0.75
N ASP A 250 -22.00 3.07 1.44
CA ASP A 250 -23.29 3.70 1.11
C ASP A 250 -23.20 5.23 1.23
N LEU A 251 -22.69 5.73 2.37
CA LEU A 251 -22.51 7.15 2.60
C LEU A 251 -21.56 7.80 1.58
N PHE A 252 -20.47 7.11 1.25
CA PHE A 252 -19.49 7.57 0.25
C PHE A 252 -20.09 7.64 -1.16
N THR A 253 -20.87 6.64 -1.55
CA THR A 253 -21.51 6.58 -2.87
C THR A 253 -22.60 7.64 -3.00
N GLN A 254 -23.40 7.85 -1.96
CA GLN A 254 -24.41 8.92 -1.92
C GLN A 254 -23.76 10.30 -2.04
N TRP A 255 -22.66 10.54 -1.31
CA TRP A 255 -21.90 11.78 -1.42
C TRP A 255 -21.36 11.99 -2.84
N LEU A 256 -20.75 10.96 -3.45
CA LEU A 256 -20.23 11.05 -4.82
C LEU A 256 -21.31 11.40 -5.83
N ALA A 257 -22.50 10.82 -5.72
CA ALA A 257 -23.63 11.11 -6.60
C ALA A 257 -24.21 12.52 -6.41
N ALA A 258 -23.99 13.15 -5.26
CA ALA A 258 -24.43 14.52 -4.98
C ALA A 258 -23.38 15.58 -5.36
N ALA A 259 -22.09 15.22 -5.30
CA ALA A 259 -20.98 16.13 -5.56
C ALA A 259 -20.68 16.36 -7.05
N TYR A 260 -21.07 15.41 -7.92
CA TYR A 260 -20.75 15.40 -9.35
C TYR A 260 -21.96 15.05 -10.22
#